data_AF-T1KDD0-F1
#
_entry.id   AF-T1KDD0-F1
#
_cell.length_a   1.000
_cell.length_b   1.000
_cell.length_c   1.000
_cell.angle_alpha   90.00
_cell.angle_beta   90.00
_cell.angle_gamma   90.00
#
_symmetry.space_group_name_H-M   'P 1'
#
loop_
_entity.id
_entity.type
_entity.pdbx_description
1 polymer ?
#
loop_
_entity_poly.entity_id
_entity_poly.type
_entity_poly.pdbx_seq_one_letter_code
_entity_poly.pdbx_strand_id
1 'polypeptide(L)'
;MTDLGQEDQNKIGGDENERSSPVPAKVQKTSEDTFDSHVTRVKKSVNFKGVTVYYFPRSQGFTCVPSQGGSTLGMDSRHCSIRTFTLDSHAEEKKRAHRDILLRQRKYAKMLQKQMIFLILDV
;
A
#
# COMPACT_ATOMS: atom_id res chain seq x y z
N MET A 1 0.97 -39.52 10.42
CA MET A 1 -0.19 -40.09 9.70
C MET A 1 -1.37 -39.18 10.02
N THR A 2 -1.88 -38.29 9.19
CA THR A 2 -1.78 -38.07 7.73
C THR A 2 -1.87 -36.57 7.46
N ASP A 3 -1.00 -36.12 6.57
CA ASP A 3 -1.01 -34.88 5.82
C ASP A 3 -2.10 -34.94 4.73
N LEU A 4 -2.87 -33.85 4.53
CA LEU A 4 -3.65 -33.60 3.31
C LEU A 4 -3.89 -32.08 3.13
N GLY A 5 -3.11 -31.49 2.23
CA GLY A 5 -3.67 -30.79 1.06
C GLY A 5 -3.96 -29.29 1.19
N GLN A 6 -2.94 -28.47 0.92
CA GLN A 6 -3.07 -27.09 0.43
C GLN A 6 -3.33 -27.10 -1.08
N GLU A 7 -4.37 -26.42 -1.55
CA GLU A 7 -4.49 -25.95 -2.93
C GLU A 7 -5.13 -24.56 -2.96
N ASP A 8 -4.44 -23.60 -3.58
CA ASP A 8 -4.99 -22.65 -4.55
C ASP A 8 -3.85 -21.75 -5.06
N GLN A 9 -3.14 -22.27 -6.06
CA GLN A 9 -2.28 -21.47 -6.92
C GLN A 9 -3.11 -20.95 -8.10
N ASN A 10 -3.46 -19.67 -8.09
CA ASN A 10 -3.97 -19.03 -9.29
C ASN A 10 -2.79 -18.56 -10.16
N LYS A 11 -2.43 -19.42 -11.12
CA LYS A 11 -1.33 -19.23 -12.09
C LYS A 11 -1.94 -18.70 -13.39
N ILE A 12 -1.83 -17.39 -13.62
CA ILE A 12 -2.19 -16.78 -14.90
C ILE A 12 -1.00 -16.94 -15.84
N GLY A 13 -1.05 -17.94 -16.71
CA GLY A 13 -0.13 -18.12 -17.83
C GLY A 13 -0.43 -17.10 -18.93
N GLY A 14 0.57 -16.29 -19.26
CA GLY A 14 0.55 -15.40 -20.43
C GLY A 14 1.12 -16.13 -21.63
N ASP A 15 0.36 -16.05 -22.71
CA ASP A 15 0.52 -16.72 -24.00
C ASP A 15 1.81 -16.32 -24.73
N GLU A 16 2.37 -17.28 -25.47
CA GLU A 16 3.57 -17.17 -26.28
C GLU A 16 3.31 -16.25 -27.49
N ASN A 17 4.23 -15.33 -27.79
CA ASN A 17 4.26 -14.67 -29.09
C ASN A 17 5.69 -14.49 -29.56
N GLU A 18 6.22 -15.54 -30.20
CA GLU A 18 7.36 -15.45 -31.10
C GLU A 18 7.01 -14.52 -32.27
N ARG A 19 7.62 -13.35 -32.32
CA ARG A 19 7.70 -12.56 -33.55
C ARG A 19 9.15 -12.35 -33.92
N SER A 20 9.67 -13.30 -34.69
CA SER A 20 10.93 -13.21 -35.40
C SER A 20 10.84 -12.16 -36.52
N SER A 21 11.84 -11.27 -36.60
CA SER A 21 12.22 -10.46 -37.76
C SER A 21 13.40 -9.52 -37.39
N PRO A 22 14.22 -9.07 -38.35
CA PRO A 22 15.15 -9.81 -39.18
C PRO A 22 16.61 -9.46 -38.81
N VAL A 23 17.55 -10.34 -39.14
CA VAL A 23 18.99 -10.11 -38.89
C VAL A 23 19.51 -8.97 -39.78
N PRO A 24 20.13 -7.90 -39.25
CA PRO A 24 20.83 -6.94 -40.07
C PRO A 24 22.26 -7.42 -40.33
N ALA A 25 22.57 -7.74 -41.58
CA ALA A 25 23.95 -7.90 -42.04
C ALA A 25 24.71 -6.57 -41.86
N LYS A 26 25.84 -6.59 -41.14
CA LYS A 26 26.71 -5.42 -41.00
C LYS A 26 28.04 -5.61 -41.71
N VAL A 27 28.10 -4.97 -42.87
CA VAL A 27 29.28 -4.61 -43.65
C VAL A 27 30.34 -3.96 -42.76
N GLN A 28 31.59 -4.37 -42.93
CA GLN A 28 32.77 -3.75 -42.34
C GLN A 28 32.99 -2.37 -42.98
N LYS A 29 33.09 -1.31 -42.19
CA LYS A 29 33.69 -0.04 -42.63
C LYS A 29 34.60 0.53 -41.56
N THR A 30 35.82 0.77 -42.00
CA THR A 30 37.00 1.27 -41.30
C THR A 30 36.88 2.74 -40.91
N SER A 31 37.41 3.04 -39.72
CA SER A 31 38.08 4.26 -39.23
C SER A 31 37.72 5.62 -39.85
N GLU A 32 37.24 6.54 -39.01
CA GLU A 32 37.70 7.94 -38.99
C GLU A 32 37.42 8.56 -37.61
N ASP A 33 38.44 9.26 -37.10
CA ASP A 33 38.58 9.80 -35.76
C ASP A 33 37.64 10.99 -35.56
N THR A 34 36.80 10.97 -34.53
CA THR A 34 36.09 12.17 -34.06
C THR A 34 35.96 12.10 -32.54
N PHE A 35 36.68 13.01 -31.88
CA PHE A 35 36.61 13.25 -30.45
C PHE A 35 35.21 13.78 -30.08
N ASP A 36 34.24 12.88 -29.90
CA ASP A 36 32.92 13.22 -29.36
C ASP A 36 33.06 13.41 -27.86
N SER A 37 33.24 14.66 -27.44
CA SER A 37 33.00 15.10 -26.08
C SER A 37 31.52 14.89 -25.77
N HIS A 38 31.17 13.66 -25.40
CA HIS A 38 29.81 13.26 -25.05
C HIS A 38 29.47 13.87 -23.69
N VAL A 39 29.18 15.17 -23.67
CA VAL A 39 28.53 15.85 -22.55
C VAL A 39 27.26 15.05 -22.27
N THR A 40 27.27 14.30 -21.16
CA THR A 40 26.13 13.49 -20.77
C THR A 40 24.94 14.43 -20.57
N ARG A 41 23.98 14.40 -21.49
CA ARG A 41 22.74 15.16 -21.36
C ARG A 41 22.06 14.72 -20.07
N VAL A 42 22.08 15.58 -19.06
CA VAL A 42 21.43 15.33 -17.77
C VAL A 42 19.93 15.20 -18.03
N LYS A 43 19.44 13.96 -17.98
CA LYS A 43 18.00 13.67 -18.08
C LYS A 43 17.33 14.23 -16.83
N LYS A 44 16.46 15.22 -17.01
CA LYS A 44 15.64 15.75 -15.92
C LYS A 44 14.64 14.69 -15.49
N SER A 45 14.54 14.45 -14.19
CA SER A 45 13.55 13.55 -13.58
C SER A 45 12.73 14.29 -12.52
N VAL A 46 11.49 13.85 -12.33
CA VAL A 46 10.65 14.29 -11.21
C VAL A 46 11.02 13.46 -10.00
N ASN A 47 11.41 14.13 -8.91
CA ASN A 47 11.73 13.49 -7.65
C ASN A 47 10.73 13.95 -6.58
N PHE A 48 10.21 13.00 -5.81
CA PHE A 48 9.30 13.27 -4.71
C PHE A 48 10.08 13.33 -3.40
N LYS A 49 9.95 14.44 -2.68
CA LYS A 49 10.73 14.69 -1.45
C LYS A 49 10.31 13.77 -0.29
N GLY A 50 9.01 13.64 -0.03
CA GLY A 50 8.51 12.89 1.12
C GLY A 50 7.04 13.15 1.43
N VAL A 51 6.58 12.63 2.57
CA VAL A 51 5.18 12.68 3.03
C VAL A 51 5.09 13.48 4.33
N THR A 52 4.11 14.36 4.44
CA THR A 52 3.77 15.04 5.70
C THR A 52 2.35 14.65 6.12
N VAL A 53 2.20 14.13 7.33
CA VAL A 53 0.93 13.68 7.91
C VAL A 53 0.51 14.64 9.00
N TYR A 54 -0.73 15.12 8.93
CA TYR A 54 -1.36 15.96 9.95
C TYR A 54 -2.44 15.16 10.67
N TYR A 55 -2.39 15.13 12.00
CA TYR A 55 -3.37 14.43 12.83
C TYR A 55 -4.31 15.45 13.45
N PHE A 56 -5.62 15.27 13.24
CA PHE A 56 -6.64 16.13 13.83
C PHE A 56 -7.52 15.30 14.77
N PRO A 57 -7.88 15.85 15.94
CA PRO A 57 -8.91 15.26 16.77
C PRO A 57 -10.22 15.08 16.00
N ARG A 58 -10.95 14.02 16.32
CA ARG A 58 -12.29 13.78 15.78
C ARG A 58 -13.27 14.74 16.46
N SER A 59 -14.04 15.46 15.65
CA SER A 59 -15.13 16.31 16.14
C SER A 59 -16.45 15.62 15.80
N GLN A 60 -17.28 15.36 16.82
CA GLN A 60 -18.59 14.74 16.63
C GLN A 60 -19.69 15.76 16.93
N GLY A 61 -20.53 16.04 15.93
CA GLY A 61 -21.71 16.90 16.08
C GLY A 61 -22.96 16.08 16.42
N PHE A 62 -23.74 16.54 17.39
CA PHE A 62 -25.01 15.89 17.80
C PHE A 62 -26.25 16.43 17.07
N THR A 63 -26.06 17.21 16.00
CA THR A 63 -27.18 17.87 15.28
C THR A 63 -27.93 16.96 14.32
N CYS A 64 -27.50 15.70 14.17
CA CYS A 64 -28.21 14.70 13.39
C CYS A 64 -28.63 13.59 14.36
N VAL A 65 -29.87 13.67 14.84
CA VAL A 65 -30.58 12.54 15.46
C VAL A 65 -31.59 12.02 14.45
N PRO A 66 -31.24 11.07 13.58
CA PRO A 66 -32.25 10.39 12.78
C PRO A 66 -32.52 9.00 13.33
N SER A 67 -33.71 8.48 13.07
CA SER A 67 -34.03 7.05 13.21
C SER A 67 -33.21 6.18 12.24
N GLN A 68 -32.64 6.75 11.17
CA GLN A 68 -31.61 6.18 10.28
C GLN A 68 -30.70 7.28 9.70
N GLY A 69 -29.47 7.38 10.21
CA GLY A 69 -28.44 8.36 9.77
C GLY A 69 -27.47 8.74 10.91
N GLY A 70 -26.20 8.90 10.61
CA GLY A 70 -25.16 9.04 11.64
C GLY A 70 -25.03 10.46 12.20
N SER A 71 -24.41 10.55 13.38
CA SER A 71 -23.76 11.77 13.87
C SER A 71 -22.77 12.27 12.82
N THR A 72 -22.77 13.57 12.51
CA THR A 72 -21.81 14.15 11.56
C THR A 72 -20.38 13.93 12.07
N LEU A 73 -19.57 13.26 11.25
CA LEU A 73 -18.19 12.93 11.54
C LEU A 73 -17.28 14.02 10.95
N GLY A 74 -16.77 14.91 11.81
CA GLY A 74 -15.83 15.97 11.43
C GLY A 74 -14.43 15.78 12.02
N MET A 75 -13.55 16.71 11.66
CA MET A 75 -12.21 16.89 12.22
C MET A 75 -12.12 18.28 12.82
N ASP A 76 -11.36 18.44 13.89
CA ASP A 76 -11.15 19.74 14.51
C ASP A 76 -10.40 20.69 13.56
N SER A 77 -10.54 22.00 13.78
CA SER A 77 -9.87 23.04 12.95
C SER A 77 -8.35 23.06 13.14
N ARG A 78 -7.85 22.50 14.26
CA ARG A 78 -6.43 22.46 14.60
C ARG A 78 -5.93 21.03 14.69
N HIS A 79 -4.77 20.78 14.09
CA HIS A 79 -4.09 19.50 14.23
C HIS A 79 -3.47 19.40 15.64
N CYS A 80 -3.42 18.19 16.19
CA CYS A 80 -2.75 17.89 17.45
C CYS A 80 -1.32 17.36 17.24
N SER A 81 -0.97 16.91 16.04
CA SER A 81 0.37 16.43 15.72
C SER A 81 0.68 16.49 14.23
N ILE A 82 1.95 16.59 13.89
CA ILE A 82 2.49 16.54 12.53
C ILE A 82 3.64 15.52 12.51
N ARG A 83 3.74 14.74 11.43
CA ARG A 83 4.88 13.86 11.17
C ARG A 83 5.35 13.93 9.73
N THR A 84 6.65 13.91 9.52
CA THR A 84 7.28 13.90 8.18
C THR A 84 8.03 12.60 7.95
N PHE A 85 7.91 12.04 6.75
CA PHE A 85 8.51 10.77 6.37
C PHE A 85 9.15 10.85 4.99
N THR A 86 10.11 9.98 4.72
CA THR A 86 10.44 9.58 3.34
C THR A 86 9.33 8.70 2.78
N LEU A 87 9.32 8.47 1.46
CA LEU A 87 8.31 7.61 0.83
C LEU A 87 8.36 6.17 1.38
N ASP A 88 9.56 5.60 1.45
CA ASP A 88 9.75 4.22 1.93
C ASP A 88 9.36 4.06 3.40
N SER A 89 9.78 5.02 4.24
CA SER A 89 9.41 5.02 5.66
C SER A 89 7.90 5.12 5.85
N HIS A 90 7.22 5.93 5.04
CA HIS A 90 5.76 6.03 5.10
C HIS A 90 5.07 4.74 4.66
N ALA A 91 5.59 4.05 3.64
CA ALA A 91 5.05 2.75 3.21
C ALA A 91 5.16 1.71 4.33
N GLU A 92 6.30 1.62 5.00
CA GLU A 92 6.50 0.71 6.13
C GLU A 92 5.63 1.09 7.33
N GLU A 93 5.45 2.38 7.62
CA GLU A 93 4.53 2.87 8.66
C GLU A 93 3.09 2.42 8.38
N LYS A 94 2.63 2.55 7.14
CA LYS A 94 1.28 2.12 6.72
C LYS A 94 1.11 0.61 6.86
N LYS A 95 2.09 -0.20 6.46
CA LYS A 95 2.07 -1.66 6.62
C LYS A 95 1.99 -2.06 8.09
N ARG A 96 2.79 -1.42 8.96
CA ARG A 96 2.77 -1.67 10.41
C ARG A 96 1.41 -1.33 11.01
N ALA A 97 0.90 -0.13 10.74
CA ALA A 97 -0.39 0.32 11.23
C ALA A 97 -1.54 -0.61 10.77
N HIS A 98 -1.51 -1.05 9.51
CA HIS A 98 -2.49 -2.00 8.99
C HIS A 98 -2.45 -3.34 9.73
N ARG A 99 -1.26 -3.89 9.95
CA ARG A 99 -1.08 -5.13 10.72
C ARG A 99 -1.63 -4.98 12.15
N ASP A 100 -1.36 -3.86 12.80
CA ASP A 100 -1.84 -3.59 14.16
C ASP A 100 -3.37 -3.51 14.24
N ILE A 101 -4.01 -2.91 13.23
CA ILE A 101 -5.48 -2.86 13.12
C ILE A 101 -6.05 -4.28 13.00
N LEU A 102 -5.51 -5.12 12.12
CA LEU A 102 -5.99 -6.49 11.94
C LEU A 102 -5.79 -7.34 13.19
N LEU A 103 -4.63 -7.22 13.85
CA LEU A 103 -4.36 -7.92 15.11
C LEU A 103 -5.33 -7.49 16.21
N ARG A 104 -5.59 -6.18 16.30
CA ARG A 104 -6.55 -5.61 17.25
C ARG A 104 -7.95 -6.16 16.99
N GLN A 105 -8.44 -6.10 15.75
CA GLN A 105 -9.76 -6.62 15.38
C GLN A 105 -9.91 -8.10 15.74
N ARG A 106 -8.91 -8.93 15.41
CA ARG A 106 -8.90 -10.36 15.76
C ARG A 106 -8.95 -10.59 17.27
N LYS A 107 -8.20 -9.81 18.06
CA LYS A 107 -8.23 -9.89 19.53
C LYS A 107 -9.61 -9.51 20.08
N TYR A 108 -10.20 -8.41 19.61
CA TYR A 108 -11.54 -8.00 20.03
C TYR A 108 -12.59 -9.05 19.67
N ALA A 109 -12.57 -9.60 18.46
CA ALA A 109 -13.50 -10.66 18.05
C ALA A 109 -13.42 -11.88 18.98
N LYS A 110 -12.20 -12.32 19.35
CA LYS A 110 -12.03 -13.43 20.30
C LYS A 110 -12.52 -13.10 21.70
N MET A 111 -12.25 -11.88 22.20
CA MET A 111 -12.74 -11.44 23.50
C MET A 111 -14.27 -11.40 23.54
N LEU A 112 -14.90 -10.86 22.50
CA LEU A 112 -16.36 -10.83 22.36
C LEU A 112 -16.95 -12.23 22.27
N GLN A 113 -16.34 -13.14 21.51
CA GLN A 113 -16.78 -14.54 21.46
C GLN A 113 -16.72 -15.21 22.84
N LYS A 114 -15.62 -15.02 23.58
CA LYS A 114 -15.49 -15.55 24.94
C LYS A 114 -16.53 -14.95 25.89
N GLN A 115 -16.77 -13.65 25.81
CA GLN A 115 -17.79 -12.97 26.63
C GLN A 115 -19.20 -13.44 26.29
N MET A 116 -19.51 -13.62 25.00
CA MET A 116 -20.80 -14.16 24.56
C MET A 116 -20.99 -15.60 25.02
N ILE A 117 -19.97 -16.45 24.90
CA ILE A 117 -20.01 -17.84 25.38
C ILE A 117 -20.22 -17.89 26.90
N PHE A 118 -19.54 -17.03 27.66
CA PHE A 118 -19.73 -16.94 29.11
C PHE A 118 -21.19 -16.59 29.46
N LEU A 119 -21.76 -15.59 28.79
CA LEU A 119 -23.16 -15.19 28.99
C LEU A 119 -24.20 -16.24 28.55
N ILE A 120 -23.84 -17.13 27.62
CA ILE A 120 -24.74 -18.20 27.13
C ILE A 120 -24.66 -19.46 28.01
N LEU A 121 -23.53 -19.69 28.69
CA LEU A 121 -23.30 -20.87 29.52
C LEU A 121 -23.57 -20.63 31.02
N ASP A 122 -23.82 -19.39 31.45
CA ASP A 122 -24.21 -19.03 32.83
C ASP A 122 -25.75 -19.03 33.05
N VAL A 123 -26.48 -20.03 32.51
CA VAL A 123 -27.89 -20.34 32.84
C VAL A 123 -28.00 -21.74 33.45
#